data_AF-A0A968FTJ1-F1
#
_entry.id   AF-A0A968FTJ1-F1
#
_cell.length_a   1.000
_cell.length_b   1.000
_cell.length_c   1.000
_cell.angle_alpha   90.00
_cell.angle_beta   90.00
_cell.angle_gamma   90.00
#
_symmetry.space_group_name_H-M   'P 1'
#
loop_
_entity.id
_entity.type
_entity.pdbx_description
1 polymer ?
#
loop_
_entity_poly.entity_id
_entity_poly.type
_entity_poly.pdbx_seq_one_letter_code
_entity_poly.pdbx_strand_id
1 'polypeptide(L)' 'GVSHAAAAEVLVLPYNDTGALQNVMHEAGKEVAAIIVEPLAGNMGLVPPADGFLQSLRTLADESGALLIFDEVISGFRLG' A
#
# COMPACT_ATOMS: atom_id res chain seq x y z
N GLY A 1 -0.73 16.96 16.27
CA GLY A 1 -0.02 15.68 16.11
C GLY A 1 -1.03 14.55 16.19
N VAL A 2 -0.68 13.36 15.71
CA VAL A 2 -1.50 12.14 15.86
C VAL A 2 -1.30 11.51 17.25
N SER A 3 -2.30 10.81 17.76
CA SER A 3 -2.18 10.08 19.04
C SER A 3 -1.34 8.81 18.86
N HIS A 4 -0.69 8.35 19.92
CA HIS A 4 0.03 7.07 19.91
C HIS A 4 -0.90 5.90 19.56
N ALA A 5 -2.13 5.93 20.07
CA ALA A 5 -3.14 4.93 19.74
C ALA A 5 -3.42 4.90 18.23
N ALA A 6 -3.61 6.06 17.58
CA ALA A 6 -3.85 6.10 16.14
C ALA A 6 -2.63 5.64 15.32
N ALA A 7 -1.41 5.97 15.75
CA ALA A 7 -0.20 5.53 15.08
C ALA A 7 0.03 4.02 15.19
N ALA A 8 -0.43 3.38 16.27
CA ALA A 8 -0.31 1.94 16.49
C ALA A 8 -1.21 1.12 15.54
N GLU A 9 -2.24 1.73 14.96
CA GLU A 9 -3.16 1.10 14.00
C GLU A 9 -2.63 1.14 12.55
N VAL A 10 -1.41 1.66 12.33
CA VAL A 10 -0.82 1.82 10.99
C VAL A 10 0.41 0.93 10.85
N LEU A 11 0.37 0.04 9.87
CA LEU A 11 1.50 -0.77 9.45
C LEU A 11 2.22 -0.07 8.29
N VAL A 12 3.51 0.23 8.45
CA VAL A 12 4.32 0.92 7.43
C VAL A 12 5.31 -0.07 6.82
N LEU A 13 5.26 -0.22 5.51
CA LEU A 13 6.11 -1.16 4.76
C LEU A 13 6.95 -0.43 3.71
N PRO A 14 8.13 -0.99 3.34
CA PRO A 14 8.90 -0.46 2.23
C PRO A 14 8.12 -0.56 0.91
N TYR A 15 8.16 0.50 0.11
CA TYR A 15 7.63 0.48 -1.25
C TYR A 15 8.41 -0.53 -2.11
N ASN A 16 7.73 -1.22 -3.05
CA ASN A 16 8.28 -2.31 -3.88
C ASN A 16 8.75 -3.57 -3.13
N ASP A 17 8.49 -3.71 -1.82
CA ASP A 17 8.79 -4.93 -1.08
C ASP A 17 7.54 -5.83 -0.97
N THR A 18 7.29 -6.60 -2.03
CA THR A 18 6.20 -7.58 -2.05
C THR A 18 6.37 -8.65 -0.97
N GLY A 19 7.60 -8.99 -0.57
CA GLY A 19 7.86 -9.98 0.47
C GLY A 19 7.39 -9.49 1.84
N ALA A 20 7.74 -8.25 2.20
CA ALA A 20 7.24 -7.61 3.41
C ALA A 20 5.69 -7.52 3.43
N LEU A 21 5.09 -7.15 2.29
CA LEU A 21 3.64 -7.10 2.14
C LEU A 21 2.98 -8.47 2.35
N GLN A 22 3.52 -9.51 1.71
CA GLN A 22 3.00 -10.88 1.86
C GLN A 22 3.10 -11.37 3.30
N ASN A 23 4.22 -11.12 3.98
CA ASN A 23 4.41 -11.52 5.37
C ASN A 23 3.36 -10.87 6.28
N VAL A 24 3.16 -9.56 6.14
CA VAL A 24 2.18 -8.83 6.96
C VAL A 24 0.74 -9.25 6.64
N MET A 25 0.39 -9.40 5.37
CA MET A 25 -0.96 -9.82 4.98
C MET A 25 -1.25 -11.27 5.38
N HIS A 26 -0.22 -12.14 5.45
CA HIS A 26 -0.36 -13.48 5.99
C HIS A 26 -0.60 -13.49 7.50
N GLU A 27 0.12 -12.66 8.26
CA GLU A 27 0.01 -12.62 9.74
C GLU A 27 -1.23 -11.88 10.22
N ALA A 28 -1.55 -10.74 9.60
CA ALA A 28 -2.56 -9.80 10.09
C ALA A 28 -3.64 -9.43 9.04
N GLY A 29 -3.63 -10.03 7.85
CA GLY A 29 -4.49 -9.59 6.73
C GLY A 29 -5.99 -9.53 7.05
N LYS A 30 -6.49 -10.40 7.92
CA LYS A 30 -7.91 -10.38 8.35
C LYS A 30 -8.29 -9.18 9.22
N GLU A 31 -7.31 -8.52 9.81
CA GLU A 31 -7.47 -7.32 10.65
C GLU A 31 -7.18 -6.04 9.85
N VAL A 32 -6.58 -6.16 8.66
CA VAL A 32 -6.28 -5.04 7.78
C VAL A 32 -7.56 -4.56 7.09
N ALA A 33 -8.02 -3.36 7.43
CA ALA A 33 -9.16 -2.74 6.76
C ALA A 33 -8.84 -2.24 5.34
N ALA A 34 -7.64 -1.72 5.13
CA ALA A 34 -7.23 -1.15 3.85
C ALA A 34 -5.71 -1.15 3.65
N ILE A 35 -5.31 -1.18 2.38
CA ILE A 35 -3.98 -0.90 1.89
C ILE A 35 -4.05 0.42 1.13
N ILE A 36 -3.20 1.40 1.50
CA ILE A 36 -3.10 2.69 0.81
C ILE A 36 -1.71 2.85 0.20
N VAL A 37 -1.63 3.31 -1.05
CA VAL A 37 -0.37 3.45 -1.78
C VAL A 37 -0.45 4.55 -2.84
N GLU A 38 0.65 5.29 -3.04
CA GLU A 38 0.87 6.05 -4.28
C GLU A 38 1.25 5.07 -5.40
N PRO A 39 0.45 4.88 -6.47
CA PRO A 39 0.73 3.88 -7.50
C PRO A 39 2.01 4.20 -8.30
N LEU A 40 2.39 5.48 -8.29
CA LEU A 40 3.71 5.96 -8.65
C LEU A 40 4.19 6.87 -7.52
N ALA A 41 5.08 6.37 -6.67
CA ALA A 41 5.61 7.14 -5.56
C ALA A 41 6.31 8.41 -6.10
N GLY A 42 5.76 9.57 -5.75
CA GLY A 42 6.24 10.88 -6.21
C GLY A 42 6.85 11.72 -5.08
N ASN A 43 6.42 11.50 -3.84
CA ASN A 43 6.86 12.28 -2.67
C ASN A 43 8.30 11.95 -2.21
N MET A 44 8.90 10.87 -2.70
CA MET A 44 10.27 10.43 -2.40
C MET A 44 11.22 10.50 -3.60
N GLY A 45 10.88 11.32 -4.60
CA GLY A 45 11.41 11.21 -5.97
C GLY A 45 10.53 10.28 -6.81
N LEU A 46 10.63 10.34 -8.14
CA LEU A 46 9.80 9.53 -9.03
C LEU A 46 10.29 8.08 -9.00
N VAL A 47 9.61 7.21 -8.25
CA VAL A 47 9.95 5.79 -8.11
C VAL A 47 8.85 4.93 -8.73
N PRO A 48 9.07 4.29 -9.89
CA PRO A 48 8.10 3.39 -10.50
C PRO A 48 7.86 2.14 -9.64
N PRO A 49 6.63 1.58 -9.68
CA PRO A 49 6.39 0.27 -9.08
C PRO A 49 7.25 -0.78 -9.78
N ALA A 50 7.77 -1.73 -9.02
CA ALA A 50 8.40 -2.91 -9.58
C ALA A 50 7.36 -3.78 -10.30
N ASP A 51 7.82 -4.57 -11.26
CA ASP A 51 6.95 -5.49 -12.00
C ASP A 51 6.16 -6.39 -11.04
N GLY A 52 4.84 -6.39 -11.16
CA GLY A 52 3.96 -7.20 -10.32
C GLY A 52 3.64 -6.62 -8.95
N PHE A 53 4.22 -5.48 -8.52
CA PHE A 53 3.98 -4.90 -7.20
C PHE A 53 2.51 -4.48 -7.01
N LEU A 54 1.97 -3.68 -7.93
CA LEU A 54 0.56 -3.23 -7.87
C LEU A 54 -0.43 -4.39 -8.00
N GLN A 55 -0.09 -5.40 -8.82
CA GLN A 55 -0.88 -6.63 -8.95
C GLN A 55 -0.90 -7.41 -7.63
N SER A 56 0.24 -7.49 -6.94
CA SER A 56 0.35 -8.17 -5.64
C SER A 56 -0.50 -7.47 -4.58
N LEU A 57 -0.50 -6.13 -4.55
CA LEU A 57 -1.37 -5.34 -3.68
C LEU A 57 -2.87 -5.65 -3.93
N ARG A 58 -3.29 -5.73 -5.21
CA ARG A 58 -4.67 -6.09 -5.57
C ARG A 58 -5.04 -7.50 -5.10
N THR A 59 -4.21 -8.49 -5.43
CA THR A 59 -4.45 -9.89 -5.04
C THR A 59 -4.59 -10.03 -3.53
N LEU A 60 -3.66 -9.47 -2.76
CA LEU A 60 -3.67 -9.59 -1.30
C LEU A 60 -4.84 -8.82 -0.67
N ALA A 61 -5.24 -7.69 -1.23
CA ALA A 61 -6.43 -6.97 -0.80
C ALA A 61 -7.70 -7.80 -1.04
N ASP A 62 -7.84 -8.45 -2.21
CA ASP A 62 -8.98 -9.34 -2.51
C ASP A 62 -9.04 -10.54 -1.56
N GLU A 63 -7.90 -11.20 -1.33
CA GLU A 63 -7.81 -12.39 -0.47
C GLU A 63 -8.16 -12.11 0.99
N SER A 64 -7.84 -10.91 1.47
CA SER A 64 -8.11 -10.47 2.85
C SER A 64 -9.46 -9.77 3.02
N GLY A 65 -10.10 -9.33 1.94
CA GLY A 65 -11.27 -8.46 1.98
C GLY A 65 -10.95 -6.99 2.31
N ALA A 66 -9.67 -6.61 2.29
CA ALA A 66 -9.23 -5.23 2.49
C ALA A 66 -9.54 -4.34 1.28
N LEU A 67 -9.76 -3.05 1.53
CA LEU A 67 -9.82 -2.07 0.45
C LEU A 67 -8.42 -1.76 -0.08
N LEU A 68 -8.29 -1.62 -1.41
CA LEU A 68 -7.08 -1.06 -2.02
C LEU A 68 -7.36 0.38 -2.43
N ILE A 69 -6.61 1.32 -1.85
CA ILE A 69 -6.73 2.75 -2.08
C ILE A 69 -5.50 3.23 -2.82
N PHE A 70 -5.68 3.73 -4.04
CA PHE A 70 -4.64 4.44 -4.77
C PHE A 70 -4.73 5.94 -4.46
N ASP A 71 -3.67 6.47 -3.85
CA ASP A 71 -3.49 7.90 -3.68
C ASP A 71 -2.92 8.48 -4.98
N GLU A 72 -3.82 8.97 -5.82
CA GLU A 72 -3.50 9.56 -7.12
C GLU A 72 -3.50 11.08 -7.08
N VAL A 73 -3.30 11.71 -5.92
CA VAL A 73 -3.22 13.18 -5.82
C VAL A 73 -2.15 13.76 -6.75
N ILE A 74 -1.05 13.03 -6.97
CA ILE A 74 0.05 13.43 -7.86
C ILE A 74 -0.07 12.80 -9.26
N SER A 75 -0.36 11.50 -9.35
CA SER A 75 -0.36 10.75 -10.61
C SER A 75 -1.60 11.01 -11.46
N GLY A 76 -2.74 11.28 -10.84
CA GLY A 76 -4.03 11.45 -11.50
C GLY A 76 -3.99 12.54 -12.57
N PHE A 77 -4.33 12.17 -13.81
CA PHE A 77 -4.32 13.04 -14.99
C PHE A 77 -2.95 13.65 -15.38
N ARG A 78 -1.84 13.18 -14.80
CA ARG A 78 -0.49 13.67 -15.09
C ARG A 78 0.32 12.75 -16.02
N LEU A 79 0.01 11.46 -16.02
CA LEU A 79 0.82 10.40 -16.66
C LEU A 79 0.13 9.75 -17.87
N GLY A 80 -0.69 10.53 -18.59
CA GLY A 80 -1.52 10.07 -19.71
C GLY A 80 -0.76 9.41 -20.83
#